data_AF-A0A565E9Q6-F1
#
_entry.id   AF-A0A565E9Q6-F1
#
_cell.length_a   1.000
_cell.length_b   1.000
_cell.length_c   1.000
_cell.angle_alpha   90.00
_cell.angle_beta   90.00
_cell.angle_gamma   90.00
#
_symmetry.space_group_name_H-M   'P 1'
#
loop_
_entity.id
_entity.type
_entity.pdbx_description
1 polymer ?
#
loop_
_entity_poly.entity_id
_entity_poly.type
_entity_poly.pdbx_seq_one_letter_code
_entity_poly.pdbx_strand_id
1 'polypeptide(L)'
;MKIFFFWPKEWFRFNIRGNNRGTTLVEVMIALLIIALVILGGGMFFFYGRLNIVRESHRRAALLVASQRLETLKAADWDNIALKHMSPLSYQPYYITHGSGWALNLSETKDTITVDNLSDAQMLTEAQYIDDDGMNDSYDYLKIMVRVEWSDPAPNRVSLTTLVGPP
;
A
#
# COMPACT_ATOMS: atom_id res chain seq x y z
N MET A 1 16.38 13.20 -2.13
CA MET A 1 16.29 13.85 -0.80
C MET A 1 17.64 13.64 -0.09
N LYS A 2 18.46 14.68 0.08
CA LYS A 2 19.79 14.60 0.74
C LYS A 2 19.62 15.01 2.20
N ILE A 3 19.72 14.05 3.12
CA ILE A 3 19.79 14.33 4.56
C ILE A 3 21.22 14.82 4.83
N PHE A 4 21.39 16.12 4.99
CA PHE A 4 22.65 16.70 5.46
C PHE A 4 22.72 16.52 6.98
N PHE A 5 23.47 15.51 7.42
CA PHE A 5 23.85 15.38 8.82
C PHE A 5 24.98 16.40 9.09
N PHE A 6 24.60 17.59 9.56
CA PHE A 6 25.54 18.62 9.98
C PHE A 6 26.04 18.29 11.38
N TRP A 7 27.11 17.51 11.46
CA TRP A 7 27.81 17.26 12.73
C TRP A 7 28.82 18.37 13.00
N PRO A 8 28.71 19.11 14.12
CA PRO A 8 29.70 20.11 14.49
C PRO A 8 31.03 19.42 14.82
N LYS A 9 32.07 19.79 14.07
CA LYS A 9 33.44 19.22 14.17
C LYS A 9 34.10 19.42 15.55
N GLU A 10 33.51 20.23 16.41
CA GLU A 10 34.07 20.65 17.69
C GLU A 10 33.85 19.62 18.83
N TRP A 11 32.88 18.70 18.70
CA TRP A 11 32.41 17.88 19.83
C TRP A 11 33.23 16.61 20.13
N PHE A 12 34.18 16.23 19.27
CA PHE A 12 35.02 15.04 19.45
C PHE A 12 36.49 15.38 19.69
N ARG A 13 36.78 16.40 20.51
CA ARG A 13 38.14 16.61 21.04
C ARG A 13 38.34 15.77 22.30
N PHE A 14 38.54 14.47 22.14
CA PHE A 14 39.17 13.66 23.19
C PHE A 14 40.62 14.10 23.29
N ASN A 15 40.90 14.96 24.27
CA ASN A 15 42.25 15.43 24.56
C ASN A 15 43.01 14.31 25.28
N ILE A 16 43.53 13.35 24.51
CA ILE A 16 44.37 12.25 25.02
C ILE A 16 45.73 12.87 25.35
N ARG A 17 45.85 13.45 26.55
CA ARG A 17 47.14 13.92 27.08
C ARG A 17 48.04 12.70 27.26
N GLY A 18 49.07 12.61 26.42
CA GLY A 18 50.10 11.58 26.46
C GLY A 18 50.81 11.57 27.82
N ASN A 19 50.39 10.66 28.68
CA ASN A 19 51.19 10.19 29.81
C ASN A 19 51.48 8.72 29.48
N ASN A 20 52.73 8.29 29.55
CA ASN A 20 53.18 6.93 29.17
C ASN A 20 52.69 5.82 30.13
N ARG A 21 51.48 5.95 30.65
CA ARG A 21 50.80 4.97 31.48
C ARG A 21 50.06 4.05 30.51
N GLY A 22 50.41 2.77 30.52
CA GLY A 22 49.76 1.76 29.69
C GLY A 22 48.23 1.84 29.81
N THR A 23 47.54 1.60 28.70
CA THR A 23 46.07 1.52 28.64
C THR A 23 45.56 0.66 29.78
N THR A 24 44.74 1.24 30.65
CA THR A 24 44.23 0.49 31.79
C THR A 24 43.24 -0.56 31.27
N LEU A 25 43.26 -1.76 31.85
CA LEU A 25 42.35 -2.86 31.44
C LEU A 25 40.87 -2.42 31.51
N VAL A 26 40.54 -1.58 32.49
CA VAL A 26 39.21 -1.00 32.68
C VAL A 26 38.77 -0.15 31.48
N GLU A 27 39.68 0.65 30.91
CA GLU A 27 39.38 1.51 29.75
C GLU A 27 39.00 0.69 28.52
N VAL A 28 39.71 -0.42 28.27
CA VAL A 28 39.40 -1.34 27.17
C VAL A 28 38.04 -2.01 27.38
N MET A 29 37.71 -2.41 28.61
CA MET A 29 36.40 -2.99 28.92
C MET A 29 35.25 -2.02 28.65
N ILE A 30 35.42 -0.74 29.03
CA ILE A 30 34.40 0.30 28.77
C ILE A 30 34.25 0.54 27.27
N ALA A 31 35.36 0.63 26.53
CA ALA A 31 35.31 0.82 25.08
C ALA A 31 34.58 -0.34 24.38
N LEU A 32 34.87 -1.59 24.75
CA LEU A 32 34.19 -2.77 24.21
C LEU A 32 32.69 -2.75 24.54
N LEU A 33 32.30 -2.33 25.75
CA LEU A 33 30.91 -2.21 26.15
C LEU A 33 30.16 -1.18 25.29
N ILE A 34 30.76 -0.01 25.06
CA ILE A 34 30.16 1.04 24.22
C ILE A 34 30.00 0.54 22.79
N ILE A 35 31.05 -0.08 22.22
CA ILE A 35 31.00 -0.64 20.86
C ILE A 35 29.90 -1.70 20.75
N ALA A 36 29.77 -2.60 21.73
CA ALA A 36 28.74 -3.62 21.74
C ALA A 36 27.33 -3.01 21.74
N LEU A 37 27.08 -1.98 22.56
CA LEU A 37 25.80 -1.27 22.58
C LEU A 37 25.48 -0.58 21.24
N VAL A 38 26.48 0.04 20.61
CA VAL A 38 26.30 0.69 19.30
C VAL A 38 25.98 -0.33 18.21
N ILE A 39 26.66 -1.48 18.19
CA ILE A 39 26.40 -2.54 17.20
C ILE A 39 25.00 -3.13 17.40
N LEU A 40 24.61 -3.42 18.64
CA LEU A 40 23.28 -3.96 18.94
C LEU A 40 22.17 -2.96 18.61
N GLY A 41 22.31 -1.71 19.06
CA GLY A 41 21.34 -0.65 18.80
C GLY A 41 21.23 -0.30 17.32
N GLY A 42 22.37 -0.14 16.64
CA GLY A 42 22.43 0.13 15.20
C GLY A 42 21.85 -1.00 14.36
N GLY A 43 22.16 -2.26 14.73
CA GLY A 43 21.60 -3.45 14.10
C GLY A 43 20.08 -3.50 14.21
N MET A 44 19.53 -3.37 15.43
CA MET A 44 18.08 -3.36 15.65
C MET A 44 17.37 -2.26 14.86
N PHE A 45 17.92 -1.05 14.86
CA PHE A 45 17.36 0.08 14.11
C PHE A 45 17.31 -0.19 12.60
N PHE A 46 18.38 -0.75 12.03
CA PHE A 46 18.45 -1.10 10.61
C PHE A 46 17.41 -2.15 10.21
N PHE A 47 17.26 -3.22 10.99
CA PHE A 47 16.26 -4.26 10.72
C PHE A 47 14.84 -3.71 10.79
N TYR A 48 14.54 -2.89 11.81
CA TYR A 48 13.24 -2.24 11.93
C TYR A 48 12.93 -1.33 10.74
N GLY A 49 13.92 -0.57 10.26
CA GLY A 49 13.79 0.27 9.07
C GLY A 49 13.46 -0.53 7.81
N ARG A 50 14.14 -1.67 7.59
CA ARG A 50 13.90 -2.50 6.41
C ARG A 50 12.49 -3.09 6.36
N LEU A 51 11.95 -3.54 7.50
CA LEU A 51 10.60 -4.12 7.55
C LEU A 51 9.52 -3.12 7.11
N ASN A 52 9.66 -1.84 7.47
CA ASN A 52 8.70 -0.81 7.10
C ASN A 52 8.76 -0.45 5.61
N ILE A 53 9.96 -0.48 5.01
CA ILE A 53 10.14 -0.19 3.58
C ILE A 53 9.44 -1.24 2.71
N VAL A 54 9.55 -2.52 3.07
CA VAL A 54 8.92 -3.62 2.33
C VAL A 54 7.39 -3.49 2.36
N ARG A 55 6.80 -3.21 3.54
CA ARG A 55 5.35 -2.99 3.67
C ARG A 55 4.85 -1.84 2.80
N GLU A 56 5.59 -0.75 2.78
CA GLU A 56 5.26 0.42 1.98
C GLU A 56 5.42 0.14 0.47
N SER A 57 6.37 -0.71 0.06
CA SER A 57 6.52 -1.18 -1.32
C SER A 57 5.25 -1.89 -1.80
N HIS A 58 4.76 -2.88 -1.04
CA HIS A 58 3.54 -3.62 -1.39
C HIS A 58 2.32 -2.71 -1.48
N ARG A 59 2.19 -1.75 -0.55
CA ARG A 59 1.10 -0.77 -0.59
C ARG A 59 1.13 0.09 -1.85
N ARG A 60 2.30 0.54 -2.28
CA ARG A 60 2.47 1.34 -3.50
C ARG A 60 2.17 0.53 -4.76
N ALA A 61 2.62 -0.71 -4.82
CA ALA A 61 2.31 -1.61 -5.93
C ALA A 61 0.80 -1.90 -6.00
N ALA A 62 0.16 -2.19 -4.86
CA ALA A 62 -1.29 -2.40 -4.78
C ALA A 62 -2.08 -1.16 -5.24
N LEU A 63 -1.66 0.04 -4.83
CA LEU A 63 -2.24 1.30 -5.29
C LEU A 63 -2.11 1.50 -6.80
N LEU A 64 -0.95 1.17 -7.36
CA LEU A 64 -0.72 1.29 -8.81
C LEU A 64 -1.61 0.34 -9.59
N VAL A 65 -1.72 -0.92 -9.17
CA VAL A 65 -2.61 -1.91 -9.81
C VAL A 65 -4.07 -1.49 -9.69
N ALA A 66 -4.51 -1.07 -8.50
CA ALA A 66 -5.86 -0.58 -8.28
C ALA A 66 -6.16 0.66 -9.15
N SER A 67 -5.21 1.58 -9.25
CA SER A 67 -5.33 2.79 -10.08
C SER A 67 -5.43 2.43 -11.56
N GLN A 68 -4.60 1.51 -12.04
CA GLN A 68 -4.66 1.03 -13.42
C GLN A 68 -6.01 0.41 -13.73
N ARG A 69 -6.53 -0.45 -12.83
CA ARG A 69 -7.85 -1.05 -12.99
C ARG A 69 -8.96 0.00 -13.00
N LEU A 70 -8.87 0.99 -12.11
CA LEU A 70 -9.85 2.07 -12.03
C LEU A 70 -9.83 2.94 -13.30
N GLU A 71 -8.66 3.24 -13.89
CA GLU A 71 -8.58 3.93 -15.18
C GLU A 71 -9.15 3.08 -16.34
N THR A 72 -8.93 1.75 -16.35
CA THR A 72 -9.57 0.88 -17.35
C THR A 72 -11.09 0.86 -17.21
N LEU A 73 -11.61 0.95 -15.98
CA LEU A 73 -13.03 1.03 -15.71
C LEU A 73 -13.60 2.39 -16.14
N LYS A 74 -12.90 3.49 -15.87
CA LYS A 74 -13.31 4.83 -16.31
C LYS A 74 -13.32 5.00 -17.83
N ALA A 75 -12.44 4.27 -18.53
CA ALA A 75 -12.37 4.31 -19.99
C ALA A 75 -13.41 3.41 -20.68
N ALA A 76 -14.09 2.53 -19.94
CA ALA A 76 -15.16 1.72 -20.49
C ALA A 76 -16.44 2.57 -20.65
N ASP A 77 -17.21 2.32 -21.71
CA ASP A 77 -18.47 3.04 -21.92
C ASP A 77 -19.43 2.81 -20.75
N TRP A 78 -20.20 3.86 -20.42
CA TRP A 78 -21.21 3.79 -19.35
C TRP A 78 -22.06 2.55 -19.48
N ASP A 79 -22.66 2.28 -20.65
CA ASP A 79 -23.53 1.11 -20.89
C ASP A 79 -22.83 -0.26 -20.75
N ASN A 80 -21.51 -0.31 -20.88
CA ASN A 80 -20.70 -1.52 -20.69
C ASN A 80 -20.39 -1.78 -19.21
N ILE A 81 -20.36 -0.73 -18.38
CA ILE A 81 -20.21 -0.84 -16.92
C ILE A 81 -21.60 -0.96 -16.26
N ALA A 82 -22.56 -0.19 -16.77
CA ALA A 82 -23.93 -0.05 -16.37
C ALA A 82 -24.79 -1.12 -17.07
N LEU A 83 -24.73 -2.37 -16.62
CA LEU A 83 -25.62 -3.39 -17.21
C LEU A 83 -27.10 -3.08 -16.92
N LYS A 84 -27.88 -3.22 -18.01
CA LYS A 84 -29.26 -2.81 -18.31
C LYS A 84 -30.40 -3.29 -17.38
N HIS A 85 -30.14 -3.92 -16.23
CA HIS A 85 -31.19 -4.37 -15.32
C HIS A 85 -30.68 -4.45 -13.88
N MET A 86 -30.62 -3.32 -13.17
CA MET A 86 -30.54 -3.31 -11.72
C MET A 86 -31.87 -2.85 -11.14
N SER A 87 -32.48 -3.68 -10.30
CA SER A 87 -33.55 -3.23 -9.40
C SER A 87 -32.93 -2.36 -8.30
N PRO A 88 -33.58 -1.27 -7.87
CA PRO A 88 -32.99 -0.18 -7.05
C PRO A 88 -32.57 -0.55 -5.62
N LEU A 89 -32.53 -1.84 -5.27
CA LEU A 89 -32.30 -2.32 -3.89
C LEU A 89 -31.29 -3.48 -3.80
N SER A 90 -30.58 -3.84 -4.88
CA SER A 90 -29.67 -4.99 -4.85
C SER A 90 -28.19 -4.58 -4.97
N TYR A 91 -27.48 -4.71 -3.85
CA TYR A 91 -26.02 -4.70 -3.79
C TYR A 91 -25.49 -5.94 -4.51
N GLN A 92 -24.83 -5.77 -5.67
CA GLN A 92 -24.23 -6.89 -6.40
C GLN A 92 -22.80 -6.55 -6.84
N PRO A 93 -21.79 -7.35 -6.47
CA PRO A 93 -20.44 -7.17 -6.97
C PRO A 93 -20.37 -7.58 -8.46
N TYR A 94 -19.51 -6.94 -9.25
CA TYR A 94 -19.43 -7.13 -10.71
C TYR A 94 -17.99 -7.31 -11.20
N TYR A 95 -17.81 -8.03 -12.32
CA TYR A 95 -16.51 -8.38 -12.89
C TYR A 95 -16.39 -8.04 -14.37
N ILE A 96 -15.19 -7.60 -14.76
CA ILE A 96 -14.77 -7.55 -16.16
C ILE A 96 -14.17 -8.88 -16.56
N THR A 97 -14.84 -9.63 -17.44
CA THR A 97 -14.25 -10.81 -18.07
C THR A 97 -13.27 -10.34 -19.15
N HIS A 98 -12.05 -10.86 -19.15
CA HIS A 98 -11.12 -10.66 -20.27
C HIS A 98 -11.56 -11.55 -21.45
N GLY A 99 -12.61 -11.14 -22.15
CA GLY A 99 -13.12 -11.84 -23.34
C GLY A 99 -14.58 -11.53 -23.66
N SER A 100 -14.80 -10.54 -24.54
CA SER A 100 -16.01 -10.25 -25.35
C SER A 100 -17.41 -10.66 -24.83
N GLY A 101 -17.66 -10.61 -23.52
CA GLY A 101 -18.96 -10.97 -22.96
C GLY A 101 -19.00 -10.83 -21.45
N TRP A 102 -19.73 -9.83 -20.98
CA TRP A 102 -19.98 -9.60 -19.56
C TRP A 102 -21.00 -10.62 -19.02
N ALA A 103 -20.63 -11.42 -18.02
CA ALA A 103 -21.53 -12.36 -17.35
C ALA A 103 -21.82 -11.89 -15.92
N LEU A 104 -23.12 -11.72 -15.60
CA LEU A 104 -23.62 -11.53 -14.24
C LEU A 104 -23.42 -12.83 -13.45
N ASN A 105 -22.42 -12.88 -12.57
CA ASN A 105 -22.31 -13.89 -11.53
C ASN A 105 -22.33 -13.20 -10.18
N LEU A 106 -23.38 -13.44 -9.39
CA LEU A 106 -23.62 -12.94 -8.02
C LEU A 106 -22.66 -13.53 -6.97
N SER A 107 -21.43 -13.83 -7.34
CA SER A 107 -20.44 -14.41 -6.44
C SER A 107 -19.24 -13.49 -6.41
N GLU A 108 -18.85 -13.07 -5.21
CA GLU A 108 -17.64 -12.31 -4.88
C GLU A 108 -16.38 -12.95 -5.51
N THR A 109 -16.19 -12.74 -6.82
CA THR A 109 -15.10 -13.27 -7.62
C THR A 109 -13.88 -12.42 -7.33
N LYS A 110 -13.10 -12.89 -6.35
CA LYS A 110 -11.81 -12.30 -6.02
C LYS A 110 -10.83 -12.65 -7.14
N ASP A 111 -10.43 -11.65 -7.91
CA ASP A 111 -9.38 -11.83 -8.92
C ASP A 111 -8.05 -11.99 -8.19
N THR A 112 -7.38 -13.11 -8.38
CA THR A 112 -6.03 -13.30 -7.85
C THR A 112 -5.06 -12.54 -8.75
N ILE A 113 -4.38 -11.55 -8.19
CA ILE A 113 -3.43 -10.69 -8.90
C ILE A 113 -2.04 -10.83 -8.30
N THR A 114 -1.02 -10.65 -9.12
CA THR A 114 0.35 -10.53 -8.64
C THR A 114 0.65 -9.07 -8.32
N VAL A 115 0.94 -8.77 -7.06
CA VAL A 115 1.34 -7.44 -6.59
C VAL A 115 2.77 -7.51 -6.12
N ASP A 116 3.70 -6.98 -6.92
CA ASP A 116 5.15 -7.07 -6.64
C ASP A 116 5.60 -8.54 -6.56
N ASN A 117 5.99 -9.04 -5.39
CA ASN A 117 6.35 -10.44 -5.15
C ASN A 117 5.24 -11.27 -4.47
N LEU A 118 4.05 -10.70 -4.31
CA LEU A 118 2.89 -11.36 -3.69
C LEU A 118 2.02 -11.96 -4.78
N SER A 119 1.91 -13.29 -4.81
CA SER A 119 1.09 -14.03 -5.78
C SER A 119 -0.33 -14.32 -5.30
N ASP A 120 -0.64 -13.99 -4.04
CA ASP A 120 -1.89 -14.30 -3.34
C ASP A 120 -2.76 -13.06 -3.09
N ALA A 121 -2.39 -11.91 -3.66
CA ALA A 121 -3.18 -10.70 -3.53
C ALA A 121 -4.53 -10.85 -4.26
N GLN A 122 -5.59 -10.38 -3.64
CA GLN A 122 -6.95 -10.45 -4.14
C GLN A 122 -7.41 -9.05 -4.53
N MET A 123 -7.93 -8.90 -5.75
CA MET A 123 -8.57 -7.68 -6.21
C MET A 123 -10.07 -7.88 -6.28
N LEU A 124 -10.81 -6.94 -5.69
CA LEU A 124 -12.26 -6.89 -5.69
C LEU A 124 -12.70 -5.57 -6.35
N THR A 125 -13.58 -5.68 -7.34
CA THR A 125 -14.19 -4.51 -7.99
C THR A 125 -15.68 -4.51 -7.65
N GLU A 126 -16.16 -3.38 -7.16
CA GLU A 126 -17.56 -3.15 -6.80
C GLU A 126 -18.07 -1.93 -7.56
N ALA A 127 -19.28 -1.99 -8.09
CA ALA A 127 -19.95 -0.86 -8.73
C ALA A 127 -21.34 -0.70 -8.12
N GLN A 128 -21.70 0.52 -7.75
CA GLN A 128 -22.95 0.85 -7.09
C GLN A 128 -23.55 2.12 -7.70
N TYR A 129 -24.81 2.05 -8.14
CA TYR A 129 -25.53 3.26 -8.54
C TYR A 129 -25.87 4.11 -7.32
N ILE A 130 -25.73 5.43 -7.49
CA ILE A 130 -26.13 6.43 -6.52
C ILE A 130 -27.19 7.31 -7.20
N ASP A 131 -28.33 7.39 -6.54
CA ASP A 131 -29.42 8.33 -6.78
C ASP A 131 -29.28 9.42 -5.72
N ASP A 132 -28.94 10.65 -6.13
CA ASP A 132 -28.66 11.79 -5.23
C ASP A 132 -29.90 12.68 -5.05
N ASP A 133 -30.79 12.73 -6.05
CA ASP A 133 -31.97 13.59 -6.06
C ASP A 133 -33.26 12.92 -5.57
N GLY A 134 -33.27 11.58 -5.47
CA GLY A 134 -34.43 10.80 -5.02
C GLY A 134 -35.63 10.91 -5.95
N MET A 135 -35.43 11.38 -7.20
CA MET A 135 -36.47 11.60 -8.19
C MET A 135 -36.18 10.83 -9.49
N ASN A 136 -37.06 9.85 -9.77
CA ASN A 136 -37.11 9.01 -10.96
C ASN A 136 -36.01 7.94 -11.12
N ASP A 137 -36.32 6.95 -11.97
CA ASP A 137 -35.50 5.78 -12.35
C ASP A 137 -34.19 6.12 -13.09
N SER A 138 -33.67 7.34 -12.96
CA SER A 138 -32.44 7.81 -13.60
C SER A 138 -31.33 7.84 -12.56
N TYR A 139 -30.23 7.12 -12.82
CA TYR A 139 -29.08 7.12 -11.93
C TYR A 139 -28.15 8.29 -12.23
N ASP A 140 -27.86 9.12 -11.23
CA ASP A 140 -26.99 10.29 -11.36
C ASP A 140 -25.52 9.90 -11.47
N TYR A 141 -25.09 8.91 -10.68
CA TYR A 141 -23.69 8.51 -10.62
C TYR A 141 -23.53 7.00 -10.45
N LEU A 142 -22.41 6.49 -10.96
CA LEU A 142 -21.92 5.15 -10.72
C LEU A 142 -20.67 5.24 -9.83
N LYS A 143 -20.79 4.74 -8.61
CA LYS A 143 -19.68 4.61 -7.67
C LYS A 143 -18.95 3.31 -7.93
N ILE A 144 -17.72 3.42 -8.42
CA ILE A 144 -16.83 2.30 -8.66
C ILE A 144 -15.79 2.26 -7.54
N MET A 145 -15.66 1.12 -6.88
CA MET A 145 -14.65 0.86 -5.86
C MET A 145 -13.77 -0.31 -6.28
N VAL A 146 -12.47 -0.09 -6.31
CA VAL A 146 -11.46 -1.14 -6.54
C VAL A 146 -10.69 -1.33 -5.24
N ARG A 147 -10.73 -2.55 -4.71
CA ARG A 147 -10.03 -2.96 -3.49
C ARG A 147 -8.98 -4.00 -3.81
N VAL A 148 -7.80 -3.86 -3.22
CA VAL A 148 -6.73 -4.85 -3.27
C VAL A 148 -6.41 -5.28 -1.84
N GLU A 149 -6.48 -6.57 -1.56
CA GLU A 149 -6.24 -7.20 -0.26
C GLU A 149 -5.08 -8.20 -0.37
N TRP A 150 -4.21 -8.27 0.64
CA TRP A 150 -3.11 -9.23 0.70
C TRP A 150 -2.77 -9.63 2.13
N SER A 151 -2.14 -10.80 2.31
CA SER A 151 -1.95 -11.44 3.61
C SER A 151 -0.47 -11.65 4.00
N ASP A 152 0.41 -10.73 3.63
CA ASP A 152 1.84 -10.77 4.01
C ASP A 152 2.36 -9.37 4.39
N PRO A 153 2.91 -9.16 5.61
CA PRO A 153 3.02 -10.08 6.75
C PRO A 153 1.77 -10.10 7.67
N ALA A 154 0.76 -9.33 7.32
CA ALA A 154 -0.52 -9.24 8.03
C ALA A 154 -1.61 -8.88 7.00
N PRO A 155 -2.91 -9.07 7.32
CA PRO A 155 -3.99 -8.64 6.45
C PRO A 155 -3.91 -7.13 6.21
N ASN A 156 -3.67 -6.75 4.96
CA ASN A 156 -3.62 -5.36 4.51
C ASN A 156 -4.61 -5.16 3.37
N ARG A 157 -5.11 -3.93 3.25
CA ARG A 157 -6.02 -3.55 2.16
C ARG A 157 -5.80 -2.13 1.71
N VAL A 158 -5.99 -1.92 0.42
CA VAL A 158 -6.07 -0.61 -0.23
C VAL A 158 -7.40 -0.55 -0.97
N SER A 159 -8.09 0.58 -0.89
CA SER A 159 -9.32 0.84 -1.64
C SER A 159 -9.22 2.18 -2.36
N LEU A 160 -9.59 2.20 -3.63
CA LEU A 160 -9.77 3.39 -4.42
C LEU A 160 -11.22 3.46 -4.88
N THR A 161 -11.84 4.62 -4.71
CA THR A 161 -13.22 4.86 -5.10
C THR A 161 -13.27 6.03 -6.07
N THR A 162 -14.07 5.89 -7.13
CA THR A 162 -14.36 6.96 -8.07
C THR A 162 -15.85 7.03 -8.34
N LEU A 163 -16.32 8.21 -8.74
CA LEU A 163 -17.67 8.44 -9.23
C LEU A 163 -17.56 8.74 -10.72
N VAL A 164 -18.35 8.02 -11.51
CA VAL A 164 -18.52 8.28 -12.93
C VAL A 164 -19.94 8.82 -13.10
N GLY A 165 -20.13 9.85 -13.93
CA GLY A 165 -21.46 10.31 -14.33
C GLY A 165 -21.86 9.73 -15.68
N PRO A 166 -23.16 9.69 -16.01
CA PRO A 166 -23.62 9.33 -17.34
C PRO A 166 -23.04 10.31 -18.39
N PRO A 167 -22.86 9.86 -19.65
CA PRO A 167 -22.34 10.69 -20.73
C PRO A 167 -23.23 11.88 -21.09
#